data_AF-A0A7S3HLZ1-F1
#
_entry.id   AF-A0A7S3HLZ1-F1
#
_cell.length_a   1.000
_cell.length_b   1.000
_cell.length_c   1.000
_cell.angle_alpha   90.00
_cell.angle_beta   90.00
_cell.angle_gamma   90.00
#
_symmetry.space_group_name_H-M   'P 1'
#
loop_
_entity.id
_entity.type
_entity.pdbx_description
1 polymer ?
#
loop_
_entity_poly.entity_id
_entity_poly.type
_entity_poly.pdbx_seq_one_letter_code
_entity_poly.pdbx_strand_id
1 'polypeptide(L)'
;QLAPMSQLAALAACSERPFSQALIVAGRRFKSFEHFQKDVATMVLSHEPGMHLRLADDEDTVKALLSFHPEAERLLEDLVAVKVDCSPVDDNTRCLWVIKYDGYQEDVSLKMCFHGLKSWLEMKAPPPVSVLQFGNNAAPNMLRLGPGRWTRGIRMMPFDRARQAETIAVENARIPDFTKKAR
;
A
#
# COMPACT_ATOMS: atom_id res chain seq x y z
N GLN A 1 -37.81 -3.30 20.95
CA GLN A 1 -36.81 -2.26 21.24
C GLN A 1 -35.57 -2.97 21.75
N LEU A 2 -34.42 -2.85 21.08
CA LEU A 2 -33.16 -3.46 21.53
C LEU A 2 -32.56 -2.56 22.60
N ALA A 3 -32.28 -3.12 23.79
CA ALA A 3 -31.66 -2.38 24.87
C ALA A 3 -30.24 -1.94 24.49
N PRO A 4 -29.78 -0.75 24.91
CA PRO A 4 -28.40 -0.32 24.68
C PRO A 4 -27.45 -1.27 25.39
N MET A 5 -26.49 -1.85 24.66
CA MET A 5 -25.45 -2.71 25.23
C MET A 5 -24.64 -1.94 26.27
N SER A 6 -24.36 -2.58 27.40
CA SER A 6 -23.44 -2.04 28.39
C SER A 6 -22.02 -1.98 27.83
N GLN A 7 -21.23 -0.99 28.25
CA GLN A 7 -19.82 -0.86 27.84
C GLN A 7 -19.02 -2.14 28.14
N LEU A 8 -19.35 -2.82 29.23
CA LEU A 8 -18.70 -4.07 29.65
C LEU A 8 -19.03 -5.23 28.70
N ALA A 9 -20.28 -5.33 28.24
CA ALA A 9 -20.68 -6.31 27.24
C ALA A 9 -20.06 -6.02 25.86
N ALA A 10 -19.89 -4.74 25.50
CA ALA A 10 -19.22 -4.34 24.26
C ALA A 10 -17.73 -4.70 24.28
N LEU A 11 -17.05 -4.55 25.43
CA LEU A 11 -15.67 -4.95 25.62
C LEU A 11 -15.50 -6.47 25.58
N ALA A 12 -16.37 -7.23 26.25
CA ALA A 12 -16.36 -8.70 26.22
C ALA A 12 -16.57 -9.25 24.80
N ALA A 13 -17.53 -8.69 24.05
CA ALA A 13 -17.77 -9.05 22.65
C ALA A 13 -16.60 -8.69 21.72
N CYS A 14 -15.74 -7.74 22.11
CA CYS A 14 -14.52 -7.39 21.39
C CYS A 14 -13.35 -8.33 21.74
N SER A 15 -13.28 -8.85 22.97
CA SER A 15 -12.24 -9.81 23.41
C SER A 15 -12.50 -11.26 22.97
N GLU A 16 -13.75 -11.65 22.73
CA GLU A 16 -14.11 -12.99 22.23
C GLU A 16 -13.89 -13.16 20.72
N ARG A 17 -13.52 -12.09 20.00
CA ARG A 17 -13.18 -12.23 18.59
C ARG A 17 -11.83 -12.94 18.48
N PRO A 18 -11.75 -14.11 17.82
CA PRO A 18 -10.46 -14.74 17.54
C PRO A 18 -9.59 -13.72 16.82
N PHE A 19 -8.30 -13.68 17.18
CA PHE A 19 -7.27 -12.83 16.58
C PHE A 19 -6.97 -13.22 15.11
N SER A 20 -8.00 -13.48 14.28
CA SER A 20 -7.85 -13.34 12.84
C SER A 20 -7.72 -11.84 12.58
N GLN A 21 -6.48 -11.37 12.57
CA GLN A 21 -6.15 -9.97 12.42
C GLN A 21 -6.63 -9.51 11.03
N ALA A 22 -7.82 -8.94 11.00
CA ALA A 22 -8.44 -8.51 9.76
C ALA A 22 -7.53 -7.47 9.10
N LEU A 23 -7.17 -7.73 7.85
CA LEU A 23 -6.31 -6.87 7.06
C LEU A 23 -7.16 -5.77 6.43
N ILE A 24 -6.76 -4.51 6.54
CA ILE A 24 -7.43 -3.41 5.84
C ILE A 24 -6.48 -2.90 4.78
N VAL A 25 -6.79 -3.08 3.50
CA VAL A 25 -6.01 -2.61 2.33
C VAL A 25 -6.89 -1.66 1.54
N ALA A 26 -6.42 -0.46 1.21
CA ALA A 26 -7.17 0.52 0.41
C ALA A 26 -8.62 0.77 0.91
N GLY A 27 -8.85 0.70 2.22
CA GLY A 27 -10.19 0.85 2.83
C GLY A 27 -11.08 -0.40 2.80
N ARG A 28 -10.69 -1.45 2.07
CA ARG A 28 -11.36 -2.76 2.05
C ARG A 28 -10.86 -3.64 3.19
N ARG A 29 -11.77 -4.31 3.88
CA ARG A 29 -11.46 -5.22 5.01
C ARG A 29 -11.47 -6.67 4.56
N PHE A 30 -10.38 -7.38 4.81
CA PHE A 30 -10.19 -8.80 4.52
C PHE A 30 -10.10 -9.60 5.82
N LYS A 31 -10.67 -10.82 5.80
CA LYS A 31 -10.71 -11.72 6.97
C LYS A 31 -9.33 -12.27 7.33
N SER A 32 -8.50 -12.54 6.33
CA SER A 32 -7.16 -13.07 6.47
C SER A 32 -6.29 -12.67 5.27
N PHE A 33 -4.99 -12.87 5.38
CA PHE A 33 -4.04 -12.63 4.29
C PHE A 33 -4.32 -13.55 3.09
N GLU A 34 -4.68 -14.81 3.32
CA GLU A 34 -5.01 -15.77 2.26
C GLU A 34 -6.28 -15.35 1.50
N HIS A 35 -7.26 -14.78 2.20
CA HIS A 35 -8.46 -14.26 1.57
C HIS A 35 -8.13 -13.06 0.67
N PHE A 36 -7.24 -12.17 1.14
CA PHE A 36 -6.73 -11.07 0.33
C PHE A 36 -5.96 -11.54 -0.91
N GLN A 37 -5.08 -12.54 -0.77
CA GLN A 37 -4.36 -13.12 -1.91
C GLN A 37 -5.30 -13.71 -2.96
N LYS A 38 -6.33 -14.44 -2.53
CA LYS A 38 -7.34 -15.00 -3.43
C LYS A 38 -8.14 -13.91 -4.13
N ASP A 39 -8.55 -12.87 -3.40
CA ASP A 39 -9.29 -11.74 -3.96
C ASP A 39 -8.49 -11.02 -5.06
N VAL A 40 -7.23 -10.70 -4.80
CA VAL A 40 -6.34 -10.09 -5.80
C VAL A 40 -6.09 -11.02 -6.98
N ALA A 41 -5.91 -12.33 -6.75
CA ALA A 41 -5.74 -13.29 -7.84
C ALA A 41 -7.00 -13.39 -8.72
N THR A 42 -8.19 -13.43 -8.10
CA THR A 42 -9.47 -13.41 -8.82
C THR A 42 -9.65 -12.11 -9.60
N MET A 43 -9.26 -10.97 -9.02
CA MET A 43 -9.28 -9.67 -9.68
C MET A 43 -8.37 -9.66 -10.92
N VAL A 44 -7.15 -10.19 -10.86
CA VAL A 44 -6.27 -10.27 -12.05
C VAL A 44 -6.84 -11.22 -13.11
N LEU A 45 -7.38 -12.37 -12.69
CA LEU A 45 -7.94 -13.36 -13.62
C LEU A 45 -9.30 -12.97 -14.21
N SER A 46 -10.02 -12.00 -13.63
CA SER A 46 -11.27 -11.49 -14.20
C SER A 46 -11.05 -10.46 -15.31
N HIS A 47 -9.88 -9.82 -15.36
CA HIS A 47 -9.56 -8.79 -16.36
C HIS A 47 -8.95 -9.40 -17.63
N GLU A 48 -9.46 -9.03 -18.80
CA GLU A 48 -8.89 -9.44 -20.08
C GLU A 48 -7.46 -8.90 -20.28
N PRO A 49 -6.58 -9.62 -20.98
CA PRO A 49 -5.24 -9.11 -21.31
C PRO A 49 -5.30 -7.76 -22.04
N GLY A 50 -4.43 -6.83 -21.65
CA GLY A 50 -4.39 -5.46 -22.16
C GLY A 50 -5.33 -4.48 -21.44
N MET A 51 -6.20 -4.98 -20.55
CA MET A 51 -7.16 -4.12 -19.83
C MET A 51 -6.52 -3.38 -18.67
N HIS A 52 -6.80 -2.07 -18.60
CA HIS A 52 -6.41 -1.25 -17.47
C HIS A 52 -7.33 -1.52 -16.28
N LEU A 53 -6.77 -1.53 -15.07
CA LEU A 53 -7.54 -1.54 -13.84
C LEU A 53 -8.20 -0.16 -13.66
N ARG A 54 -9.40 0.01 -14.21
CA ARG A 54 -10.14 1.30 -14.18
C ARG A 54 -11.02 1.49 -12.95
N LEU A 55 -11.28 0.41 -12.22
CA LEU A 55 -12.03 0.46 -10.96
C LEU A 55 -11.12 1.05 -9.89
N ALA A 56 -11.48 2.24 -9.38
CA ALA A 56 -10.69 2.98 -8.41
C ALA A 56 -10.29 2.10 -7.21
N ASP A 57 -11.22 1.26 -6.72
CA ASP A 57 -10.97 0.37 -5.58
C ASP A 57 -9.93 -0.72 -5.87
N ASP A 58 -9.92 -1.26 -7.09
CA ASP A 58 -8.98 -2.31 -7.50
C ASP A 58 -7.59 -1.71 -7.76
N GLU A 59 -7.54 -0.56 -8.44
CA GLU A 59 -6.30 0.18 -8.67
C GLU A 59 -5.65 0.61 -7.35
N ASP A 60 -6.42 1.15 -6.40
CA ASP A 60 -5.92 1.53 -5.08
C ASP A 60 -5.44 0.32 -4.27
N THR A 61 -6.13 -0.82 -4.38
CA THR A 61 -5.72 -2.08 -3.76
C THR A 61 -4.37 -2.54 -4.31
N VAL A 62 -4.18 -2.48 -5.62
CA VAL A 62 -2.91 -2.83 -6.26
C VAL A 62 -1.82 -1.84 -5.91
N LYS A 63 -2.05 -0.53 -5.95
CA LYS A 63 -1.08 0.50 -5.53
C LYS A 63 -0.64 0.30 -4.08
N ALA A 64 -1.58 -0.01 -3.18
CA ALA A 64 -1.26 -0.36 -1.81
C ALA A 64 -0.38 -1.61 -1.72
N LEU A 65 -0.65 -2.63 -2.52
CA LEU A 65 0.16 -3.85 -2.58
C LEU A 65 1.56 -3.59 -3.17
N LEU A 66 1.67 -2.77 -4.21
CA LEU A 66 2.93 -2.37 -4.86
C LEU A 66 3.89 -1.69 -3.87
N SER A 67 3.37 -0.98 -2.86
CA SER A 67 4.18 -0.35 -1.82
C SER A 67 5.02 -1.33 -0.98
N PHE A 68 4.71 -2.63 -1.05
CA PHE A 68 5.47 -3.70 -0.39
C PHE A 68 6.46 -4.42 -1.31
N HIS A 69 6.57 -4.02 -2.57
CA HIS A 69 7.60 -4.54 -3.47
C HIS A 69 8.99 -4.02 -3.03
N PRO A 70 10.09 -4.81 -3.15
CA PRO A 70 11.44 -4.31 -2.84
C PRO A 70 11.83 -3.09 -3.66
N GLU A 71 11.29 -2.97 -4.88
CA GLU A 71 11.49 -1.84 -5.79
C GLU A 71 10.27 -0.90 -5.83
N ALA A 72 9.50 -0.82 -4.73
CA ALA A 72 8.27 -0.03 -4.66
C ALA A 72 8.47 1.43 -5.08
N GLU A 73 9.57 2.06 -4.67
CA GLU A 73 9.89 3.45 -5.00
C GLU A 73 9.94 3.64 -6.53
N ARG A 74 10.74 2.82 -7.21
CA ARG A 74 10.89 2.83 -8.67
C ARG A 74 9.59 2.47 -9.38
N LEU A 75 8.82 1.50 -8.88
CA LEU A 75 7.55 1.09 -9.50
C LEU A 75 6.44 2.13 -9.34
N LEU A 76 6.38 2.82 -8.20
CA LEU A 76 5.38 3.85 -7.93
C LEU A 76 5.77 5.22 -8.50
N GLU A 77 7.05 5.46 -8.77
CA GLU A 77 7.53 6.67 -9.42
C GLU A 77 6.87 6.83 -10.80
N ASP A 78 6.20 7.96 -10.98
CA ASP A 78 5.48 8.34 -12.21
C ASP A 78 4.55 7.26 -12.79
N LEU A 79 3.97 6.45 -11.90
CA LEU A 79 2.90 5.51 -12.20
C LEU A 79 1.66 6.28 -12.70
N VAL A 80 1.25 6.02 -13.94
CA VAL A 80 0.02 6.56 -14.53
C VAL A 80 -1.14 5.60 -14.40
N ALA A 81 -0.91 4.33 -14.72
CA ALA A 81 -1.94 3.31 -14.66
C ALA A 81 -1.34 1.93 -14.40
N VAL A 82 -2.20 1.01 -13.97
CA VAL A 82 -1.89 -0.42 -13.91
C VAL A 82 -2.79 -1.13 -14.90
N LYS A 83 -2.22 -2.04 -15.69
CA LYS A 83 -2.99 -2.96 -16.54
C LYS A 83 -2.70 -4.41 -16.19
N VAL A 84 -3.60 -5.29 -16.61
CA VAL A 84 -3.36 -6.74 -16.62
C VAL A 84 -3.00 -7.13 -18.03
N ASP A 85 -1.93 -7.89 -18.20
CA ASP A 85 -1.51 -8.40 -19.51
C ASP A 85 -0.85 -9.77 -19.37
N CYS A 86 -0.58 -10.44 -20.48
CA CYS A 86 0.13 -11.71 -20.47
C CYS A 86 1.59 -11.54 -20.03
N SER A 87 2.14 -12.58 -19.41
CA SER A 87 3.57 -12.66 -19.08
C SER A 87 4.40 -12.72 -20.36
N PRO A 88 5.60 -12.10 -20.41
CA PRO A 88 6.48 -12.20 -21.57
C PRO A 88 7.02 -13.62 -21.79
N VAL A 89 6.88 -14.52 -20.80
CA VAL A 89 7.39 -15.90 -20.85
C VAL A 89 6.29 -16.92 -21.13
N ASP A 90 5.03 -16.63 -20.74
CA ASP A 90 3.91 -17.57 -20.85
C ASP A 90 2.60 -16.83 -21.06
N ASP A 91 2.00 -16.99 -22.24
CA ASP A 91 0.74 -16.35 -22.63
C ASP A 91 -0.45 -16.76 -21.73
N ASN A 92 -0.36 -17.91 -21.05
CA ASN A 92 -1.40 -18.37 -20.14
C ASN A 92 -1.31 -17.75 -18.75
N THR A 93 -0.19 -17.09 -18.43
CA THR A 93 0.03 -16.45 -17.14
C THR A 93 -0.28 -14.96 -17.24
N ARG A 94 -1.23 -14.48 -16.44
CA ARG A 94 -1.56 -13.05 -16.34
C ARG A 94 -0.71 -12.36 -15.28
N CYS A 95 -0.12 -11.23 -15.65
CA CYS A 95 0.72 -10.40 -14.81
C CYS A 95 0.14 -8.99 -14.69
N LEU A 96 0.53 -8.30 -13.63
CA LEU A 96 0.31 -6.86 -13.51
C LEU A 96 1.42 -6.13 -14.24
N TRP A 97 1.04 -5.09 -14.98
CA TRP A 97 1.96 -4.20 -15.66
C TRP A 97 1.73 -2.78 -15.18
N VAL A 98 2.81 -2.14 -14.75
CA VAL A 98 2.85 -0.73 -14.40
C VAL A 98 3.13 0.08 -15.66
N ILE A 99 2.30 1.09 -15.92
CA ILE A 99 2.44 2.02 -17.04
C ILE A 99 2.92 3.36 -16.49
N LYS A 100 4.06 3.82 -16.99
CA LYS A 100 4.70 5.09 -16.63
C LYS A 100 4.16 6.25 -17.47
N TYR A 101 4.49 7.47 -17.06
CA TYR A 101 4.10 8.69 -17.77
C TYR A 101 4.66 8.83 -19.18
N ASP A 102 5.83 8.26 -19.44
CA ASP A 102 6.49 8.23 -20.75
C ASP A 102 5.96 7.12 -21.67
N GLY A 103 5.02 6.30 -21.17
CA GLY A 103 4.47 5.15 -21.86
C GLY A 103 5.29 3.87 -21.69
N TYR A 104 6.40 3.91 -20.93
CA TYR A 104 7.15 2.69 -20.58
C TYR A 104 6.29 1.75 -19.74
N GLN A 105 6.43 0.45 -20.01
CA GLN A 105 5.65 -0.60 -19.37
C GLN A 105 6.58 -1.62 -18.74
N GLU A 106 6.25 -2.01 -17.52
CA GLU A 106 7.05 -2.94 -16.74
C GLU A 106 6.17 -3.94 -16.02
N ASP A 107 6.55 -5.22 -16.08
CA ASP A 107 5.85 -6.28 -15.38
C ASP A 107 6.21 -6.28 -13.89
N VAL A 108 5.21 -6.60 -13.05
CA VAL A 108 5.40 -6.66 -11.60
C VAL A 108 5.03 -8.04 -11.06
N SER A 109 5.95 -8.59 -10.28
CA SER A 109 5.73 -9.85 -9.59
C SER A 109 4.84 -9.65 -8.36
N LEU A 110 3.59 -10.10 -8.46
CA LEU A 110 2.67 -10.19 -7.32
C LEU A 110 3.23 -11.04 -6.18
N LYS A 111 3.99 -12.09 -6.50
CA LYS A 111 4.63 -12.96 -5.52
C LYS A 111 5.58 -12.16 -4.61
N MET A 112 6.36 -11.25 -5.19
CA MET A 112 7.28 -10.38 -4.45
C MET A 112 6.51 -9.40 -3.56
N CYS A 113 5.43 -8.80 -4.07
CA CYS A 113 4.59 -7.90 -3.28
C CYS A 113 3.95 -8.61 -2.08
N PHE A 114 3.40 -9.81 -2.28
CA PHE A 114 2.83 -10.61 -1.20
C PHE A 114 3.87 -11.07 -0.19
N HIS A 115 5.08 -11.41 -0.64
CA HIS A 115 6.17 -11.76 0.26
C HIS A 115 6.54 -10.57 1.16
N GLY A 116 6.68 -9.37 0.58
CA GLY A 116 6.96 -8.15 1.34
C GLY A 116 5.83 -7.81 2.34
N LEU A 117 4.57 -7.92 1.92
CA LEU A 117 3.43 -7.71 2.82
C LEU A 117 3.40 -8.74 3.96
N LYS A 118 3.65 -10.02 3.66
CA LYS A 118 3.69 -11.08 4.68
C LYS A 118 4.80 -10.83 5.69
N SER A 119 6.01 -10.52 5.23
CA SER A 119 7.15 -10.19 6.09
C SER A 119 6.84 -8.98 6.99
N TRP A 120 6.20 -7.94 6.43
CA TRP A 120 5.77 -6.78 7.22
C TRP A 120 4.72 -7.13 8.29
N LEU A 121 3.76 -7.99 7.97
CA LEU A 121 2.75 -8.44 8.92
C LEU A 121 3.39 -9.25 10.06
N GLU A 122 4.36 -10.11 9.75
CA GLU A 122 5.09 -10.91 10.73
C GLU A 122 5.97 -10.04 11.65
N MET A 123 6.63 -9.01 11.11
CA MET A 123 7.44 -8.07 11.92
C MET A 123 6.60 -7.20 12.87
N LYS A 124 5.34 -6.92 12.51
CA LYS A 124 4.43 -6.10 13.32
C LYS A 124 3.53 -6.91 14.23
N ALA A 125 3.38 -8.20 13.99
CA ALA A 125 2.77 -9.07 14.95
C ALA A 125 3.64 -9.03 16.23
N PRO A 126 3.08 -8.74 17.42
CA PRO A 126 3.82 -9.06 18.63
C PRO A 126 4.23 -10.54 18.53
N PRO A 127 5.46 -10.91 18.95
CA PRO A 127 5.86 -12.31 18.95
C PRO A 127 4.75 -13.12 19.63
N PRO A 128 4.44 -14.34 19.17
CA PRO A 128 3.43 -15.17 19.82
C PRO A 128 3.82 -15.24 21.30
N VAL A 129 3.06 -14.53 22.13
CA VAL A 129 3.30 -14.50 23.56
C VAL A 129 3.03 -15.91 24.00
N SER A 130 4.10 -16.68 24.23
CA SER A 130 4.05 -17.90 25.02
C SER A 130 3.24 -17.54 26.26
N VAL A 131 2.06 -18.13 26.35
CA VAL A 131 1.10 -17.94 27.41
C VAL A 131 1.83 -18.01 28.75
N LEU A 132 2.03 -16.84 29.39
CA LEU A 132 2.20 -16.60 30.82
C LEU A 132 2.77 -15.18 31.01
N GLN A 133 1.89 -14.20 31.24
CA GLN A 133 1.93 -13.25 32.37
C GLN A 133 1.21 -11.93 32.05
N PHE A 134 0.10 -11.75 32.77
CA PHE A 134 -0.49 -10.54 33.33
C PHE A 134 -0.32 -9.19 32.60
N GLY A 135 -1.47 -8.72 32.11
CA GLY A 135 -1.98 -7.38 32.40
C GLY A 135 -1.24 -6.22 31.77
N ASN A 136 -1.76 -5.71 30.66
CA ASN A 136 -1.96 -4.27 30.45
C ASN A 136 -2.90 -4.01 29.27
N ASN A 137 -3.84 -3.09 29.50
CA ASN A 137 -4.85 -2.64 28.55
C ASN A 137 -4.20 -1.98 27.33
N ALA A 138 -4.14 -2.68 26.20
CA ALA A 138 -3.89 -2.08 24.89
C ALA A 138 -5.12 -2.32 24.01
N ALA A 139 -5.70 -1.23 23.48
CA ALA A 139 -6.80 -1.27 22.55
C ALA A 139 -6.49 -2.19 21.34
N PRO A 140 -7.50 -2.82 20.71
CA PRO A 140 -7.27 -3.76 19.61
C PRO A 140 -6.53 -3.06 18.46
N ASN A 141 -5.29 -3.48 18.24
CA ASN A 141 -4.42 -3.05 17.14
C ASN A 141 -5.03 -3.43 15.78
N MET A 142 -5.98 -2.63 15.30
CA MET A 142 -6.40 -2.67 13.91
C MET A 142 -5.24 -2.16 13.06
N LEU A 143 -4.61 -3.06 12.30
CA LEU A 143 -3.61 -2.72 11.29
C LEU A 143 -4.33 -2.04 10.12
N ARG A 144 -4.52 -0.73 10.24
CA ARG A 144 -4.95 0.11 9.14
C ARG A 144 -3.74 0.27 8.22
N LEU A 145 -3.73 -0.42 7.07
CA LEU A 145 -2.88 -0.02 5.94
C LEU A 145 -3.52 1.21 5.32
N GLY A 146 -3.54 2.29 6.09
CA GLY A 146 -3.75 3.60 5.54
C GLY A 146 -2.55 3.95 4.67
N PRO A 147 -2.72 4.87 3.73
CA PRO A 147 -1.62 5.50 3.05
C PRO A 147 -0.79 6.26 4.11
N GLY A 148 0.12 5.56 4.80
CA GLY A 148 0.94 6.10 5.89
C GLY A 148 1.84 7.23 5.38
N ARG A 149 2.61 7.84 6.30
CA ARG A 149 3.51 9.02 6.12
C ARG A 149 4.23 9.18 4.77
N TRP A 150 4.41 8.11 4.01
CA TRP A 150 5.01 8.02 2.67
C TRP A 150 4.09 8.51 1.53
N THR A 151 2.77 8.50 1.69
CA THR A 151 1.81 8.96 0.66
C THR A 151 1.61 10.47 0.61
N ARG A 152 2.15 11.23 1.57
CA ARG A 152 2.17 12.70 1.45
C ARG A 152 3.00 13.16 0.26
N GLY A 153 4.01 12.39 -0.16
CA GLY A 153 4.75 12.65 -1.40
C GLY A 153 3.98 12.24 -2.67
N ILE A 154 3.12 11.22 -2.58
CA ILE A 154 2.41 10.63 -3.73
C ILE A 154 1.21 11.47 -4.18
N ARG A 155 0.69 12.38 -3.34
CA ARG A 155 -0.37 13.32 -3.74
C ARG A 155 0.13 14.57 -4.47
N MET A 156 1.44 14.79 -4.56
CA MET A 156 1.95 15.82 -5.45
C MET A 156 1.93 15.28 -6.87
N MET A 157 1.08 15.88 -7.70
CA MET A 157 1.10 15.60 -9.13
C MET A 157 2.51 15.90 -9.66
N PRO A 158 2.99 15.22 -10.72
CA PRO A 158 4.27 15.54 -11.34
C PRO A 158 4.42 17.04 -11.66
N PHE A 159 3.31 17.70 -12.01
CA PHE A 159 3.23 19.15 -12.18
C PHE A 159 3.58 19.93 -10.91
N ASP A 160 3.05 19.52 -9.75
CA ASP A 160 3.36 20.17 -8.47
C ASP A 160 4.82 19.95 -8.06
N ARG A 161 5.38 18.77 -8.37
CA ARG A 161 6.80 18.47 -8.15
C ARG A 161 7.70 19.36 -9.01
N ALA A 162 7.38 19.50 -10.30
CA ALA A 162 8.10 20.38 -11.21
C ALA A 162 8.02 21.85 -10.75
N ARG A 163 6.82 22.33 -10.38
CA ARG A 163 6.62 23.70 -9.91
C ARG A 163 7.36 23.98 -8.60
N GLN A 164 7.42 23.00 -7.69
CA GLN A 164 8.19 23.13 -6.45
C GLN A 164 9.70 23.17 -6.73
N ALA A 165 10.20 22.34 -7.65
CA ALA A 165 11.60 22.36 -8.06
C ALA A 165 12.00 23.70 -8.68
N GLU A 166 11.15 24.28 -9.53
CA GLU A 166 11.35 25.63 -10.08
C GLU A 166 11.39 26.70 -8.98
N THR A 167 10.50 26.59 -8.00
CA THR A 167 10.44 27.55 -6.88
C THR A 167 11.73 27.49 -6.04
N ILE A 168 12.20 26.28 -5.72
CA ILE A 168 13.46 26.07 -4.97
C ILE A 168 14.67 26.57 -5.76
N ALA A 169 14.70 26.35 -7.09
CA ALA A 169 15.78 26.84 -7.94
C ALA A 169 15.85 28.37 -7.96
N VAL A 170 14.69 29.05 -8.05
CA VAL A 170 14.61 30.51 -8.00
C VAL A 170 15.00 31.04 -6.62
N GLU A 171 14.60 30.38 -5.55
CA GLU A 171 14.96 30.77 -4.18
C GLU A 171 16.46 30.65 -3.93
N ASN A 172 17.08 29.54 -4.36
CA ASN A 172 18.53 29.33 -4.28
C ASN A 172 19.31 30.35 -5.12
N ALA A 173 18.79 30.75 -6.29
CA ALA A 173 19.41 31.77 -7.13
C ALA A 173 19.37 33.18 -6.51
N ARG A 174 18.49 33.43 -5.53
CA ARG A 174 18.38 34.72 -4.84
C ARG A 174 19.30 34.85 -3.64
N ILE A 175 19.92 33.77 -3.16
CA ILE A 175 20.86 33.83 -2.04
C ILE A 175 22.15 34.47 -2.57
N PRO A 176 22.50 35.72 -2.16
CA PRO A 176 23.71 36.36 -2.64
C PRO A 176 24.92 35.60 -2.10
N ASP A 177 25.84 35.26 -2.98
CA ASP A 177 27.08 34.57 -2.61
C ASP A 177 28.02 35.55 -1.89
N PHE A 178 27.85 35.67 -0.56
CA PHE A 178 28.64 36.55 0.30
C PHE A 178 30.10 36.07 0.50
N THR A 179 30.53 35.00 -0.16
CA THR A 179 31.85 34.39 0.07
C THR A 179 33.02 35.05 -0.68
N LYS A 180 32.78 36.09 -1.50
CA LYS A 180 33.82 36.69 -2.38
C LYS A 180 34.50 37.98 -1.89
N LYS A 181 34.54 38.30 -0.59
CA LYS A 181 35.35 39.43 -0.07
C LYS A 181 36.27 39.03 1.07
N ALA A 182 37.41 38.43 0.72
CA ALA A 182 38.60 38.43 1.56
C ALA A 182 39.86 38.19 0.69
N ARG A 183 40.30 39.23 -0.02
CA ARG A 183 41.70 39.36 -0.47
C ARG A 183 42.04 40.82 -0.75
#